data_AF-A0A498L5D9-F1
#
_entry.id   AF-A0A498L5D9-F1
#
_cell.length_a   1.000
_cell.length_b   1.000
_cell.length_c   1.000
_cell.angle_alpha   90.00
_cell.angle_beta   90.00
_cell.angle_gamma   90.00
#
_symmetry.space_group_name_H-M   'P 1'
#
loop_
_entity.id
_entity.type
_entity.pdbx_description
1 polymer ?
#
loop_
_entity_poly.entity_id
_entity_poly.type
_entity_poly.pdbx_seq_one_letter_code
_entity_poly.pdbx_strand_id
1 'polypeptide(L)'
;MYAVVGCSDCDALRVVEGRPERSECPRCGTSRKFSKLKQFVTTEDPDHAREVRAAMLAKRQGHEDAFADLDSFAEMDRYLDEAGVDEAEYLEQSGVDTAAVGAAADRAEQGAGGGQSRKGTVLEALREQDAPTEASVVDYATERGVPAEYVRDALDRLVRRGEVTESGGTYRLL
;
A
#
# COMPACT_ATOMS: atom_id res chain seq x y z
N MET A 1 -4.90 15.28 -5.43
CA MET A 1 -5.61 16.48 -5.92
C MET A 1 -6.61 16.05 -6.98
N TYR A 2 -7.84 16.55 -6.87
CA TYR A 2 -9.01 16.21 -7.68
C TYR A 2 -9.66 17.48 -8.19
N ALA A 3 -10.18 17.44 -9.42
CA ALA A 3 -10.88 18.56 -10.04
C ALA A 3 -12.23 18.12 -10.61
N VAL A 4 -13.30 18.85 -10.29
CA VAL A 4 -14.60 18.67 -10.94
C VAL A 4 -14.64 19.49 -12.20
N VAL A 5 -14.79 18.83 -13.35
CA VAL A 5 -14.75 19.46 -14.67
C VAL A 5 -16.01 19.21 -15.48
N GLY A 6 -16.38 20.18 -16.31
CA GLY A 6 -17.49 20.07 -17.26
C GLY A 6 -17.05 19.72 -18.67
N CYS A 7 -17.89 19.00 -19.41
CA CYS A 7 -17.81 18.90 -20.86
C CYS A 7 -18.48 20.12 -21.50
N SER A 8 -17.80 20.79 -22.43
CA SER A 8 -18.37 21.91 -23.19
C SER A 8 -19.45 21.50 -24.20
N ASP A 9 -19.49 20.23 -24.58
CA ASP A 9 -20.29 19.74 -25.71
C ASP A 9 -21.60 19.06 -25.26
N CYS A 10 -21.65 18.49 -24.04
CA CYS A 10 -22.85 17.83 -23.50
C CYS A 10 -23.14 18.13 -22.03
N ASP A 11 -22.44 19.12 -21.46
CA ASP A 11 -22.54 19.59 -20.08
C ASP A 11 -22.31 18.54 -18.97
N ALA A 12 -21.85 17.34 -19.32
CA ALA A 12 -21.57 16.28 -18.35
C ALA A 12 -20.46 16.71 -17.38
N LEU A 13 -20.67 16.45 -16.08
CA LEU A 13 -19.70 16.68 -15.01
C LEU A 13 -18.93 15.40 -14.69
N ARG A 14 -17.62 15.52 -14.43
CA ARG A 14 -16.75 14.41 -14.02
C ARG A 14 -15.68 14.87 -13.04
N VAL A 15 -15.22 13.97 -12.19
CA VAL A 15 -14.06 14.17 -11.32
C VAL A 15 -12.82 13.68 -12.08
N VAL A 16 -11.75 14.47 -12.07
CA VAL A 16 -10.45 14.11 -12.64
C VAL A 16 -9.42 14.12 -11.54
N GLU A 17 -8.69 13.03 -11.41
CA GLU A 17 -7.56 12.90 -10.49
C GLU A 17 -6.27 13.45 -11.12
N GLY A 18 -5.49 14.16 -10.32
CA GLY A 18 -4.21 14.73 -10.72
C GLY A 18 -4.35 15.84 -11.76
N ARG A 19 -3.37 15.93 -12.68
CA ARG A 19 -3.32 16.93 -13.76
C ARG A 19 -2.92 16.25 -15.08
N PRO A 20 -3.77 15.35 -15.62
CA PRO A 20 -3.46 14.68 -16.88
C PRO A 20 -3.39 15.69 -18.03
N GLU A 21 -2.73 15.35 -19.13
CA GLU A 21 -2.67 16.25 -20.30
C GLU A 21 -4.04 16.45 -20.95
N ARG A 22 -4.83 15.37 -21.00
CA ARG A 22 -6.16 15.32 -21.60
C ARG A 22 -7.14 14.63 -20.67
N SER A 23 -8.41 14.96 -20.84
CA SER A 23 -9.50 14.27 -20.17
C SER A 23 -10.66 14.07 -21.13
N GLU A 24 -11.19 12.86 -21.17
CA GLU A 24 -12.30 12.45 -22.02
C GLU A 24 -13.63 12.55 -21.26
N CYS A 25 -14.67 12.99 -21.96
CA CYS A 25 -16.02 12.98 -21.42
C CYS A 25 -16.62 11.56 -21.48
N PRO A 26 -17.03 10.95 -20.36
CA PRO A 26 -17.59 9.59 -20.36
C PRO A 26 -18.97 9.50 -21.01
N ARG A 27 -19.64 10.63 -21.27
CA ARG A 27 -20.98 10.66 -21.88
C ARG A 27 -20.95 10.73 -23.41
N CYS A 28 -20.08 11.59 -23.98
CA CYS A 28 -20.04 11.85 -25.42
C CYS A 28 -18.70 11.50 -26.08
N GLY A 29 -17.72 10.99 -25.33
CA GLY A 29 -16.39 10.62 -25.83
C GLY A 29 -15.49 11.80 -26.22
N THR A 30 -15.95 13.05 -26.07
CA THR A 30 -15.13 14.20 -26.47
C THR A 30 -13.93 14.36 -25.53
N SER A 31 -12.73 14.30 -26.10
CA SER A 31 -11.46 14.48 -25.39
C SER A 31 -10.91 15.90 -25.59
N ARG A 32 -10.57 16.60 -24.50
CA ARG A 32 -9.93 17.93 -24.54
C ARG A 32 -8.74 18.01 -23.60
N LYS A 33 -7.84 18.99 -23.84
CA LYS A 33 -6.72 19.28 -22.92
C LYS A 33 -7.25 19.67 -21.55
N PHE A 34 -6.75 19.06 -20.48
CA PHE A 34 -7.22 19.30 -19.12
C PHE A 34 -7.11 20.79 -18.72
N SER A 35 -6.02 21.44 -19.12
CA SER A 35 -5.78 22.87 -18.89
C SER A 35 -6.78 23.81 -19.58
N LYS A 36 -7.61 23.30 -20.50
CA LYS A 36 -8.66 24.05 -21.20
C LYS A 36 -10.06 23.73 -20.68
N LEU A 37 -10.20 22.79 -19.75
CA LEU A 37 -11.49 22.45 -19.16
C LEU A 37 -11.86 23.47 -18.08
N LYS A 38 -13.14 23.78 -17.99
CA LYS A 38 -13.68 24.55 -16.86
C LYS A 38 -13.63 23.67 -15.61
N GLN A 39 -12.80 24.07 -14.66
CA GLN A 39 -12.69 23.46 -13.33
C GLN A 39 -13.63 24.22 -12.39
N PHE A 40 -14.62 23.53 -11.84
CA PHE A 40 -15.61 24.11 -10.93
C PHE A 40 -15.12 24.12 -9.49
N VAL A 41 -14.44 23.05 -9.07
CA VAL A 41 -13.72 22.96 -7.81
C VAL A 41 -12.45 22.16 -8.04
N THR A 42 -11.42 22.48 -7.25
CA THR A 42 -10.19 21.71 -7.14
C THR A 42 -9.92 21.51 -5.65
N THR A 43 -9.67 20.27 -5.23
CA THR A 43 -9.51 19.89 -3.82
C THR A 43 -8.47 18.77 -3.70
N GLU A 44 -7.95 18.54 -2.50
CA GLU A 44 -7.09 17.38 -2.22
C GLU A 44 -7.90 16.15 -1.79
N ASP A 45 -9.14 16.37 -1.33
CA ASP A 45 -10.05 15.35 -0.85
C ASP A 45 -10.94 14.79 -1.99
N PRO A 46 -10.86 13.48 -2.28
CA PRO A 46 -11.70 12.85 -3.29
C PRO A 46 -13.21 12.89 -2.95
N ASP A 47 -13.58 12.80 -1.68
CA ASP A 47 -14.98 12.78 -1.26
C ASP A 47 -15.61 14.14 -1.43
N HIS A 48 -14.90 15.21 -1.05
CA HIS A 48 -15.36 16.56 -1.36
C HIS A 48 -15.56 16.79 -2.87
N ALA A 49 -14.69 16.23 -3.74
CA ALA A 49 -14.88 16.34 -5.19
C ALA A 49 -16.13 15.59 -5.68
N ARG A 50 -16.41 14.40 -5.13
CA ARG A 50 -17.63 13.62 -5.43
C ARG A 50 -18.88 14.37 -4.96
N GLU A 51 -18.84 14.91 -3.75
CA GLU A 51 -19.93 15.66 -3.13
C GLU A 51 -20.29 16.91 -3.93
N VAL A 52 -19.32 17.75 -4.30
CA VAL A 52 -19.56 18.94 -5.13
C VAL A 52 -20.15 18.55 -6.49
N ARG A 53 -19.63 17.48 -7.12
CA ARG A 53 -20.19 17.00 -8.38
C ARG A 53 -21.65 16.57 -8.21
N ALA A 54 -21.97 15.84 -7.15
CA ALA A 54 -23.32 15.36 -6.87
C ALA A 54 -24.29 16.53 -6.58
N ALA A 55 -23.88 17.47 -5.73
CA ALA A 55 -24.62 18.70 -5.43
C ALA A 55 -24.96 19.49 -6.71
N MET A 56 -23.98 19.66 -7.61
CA MET A 56 -24.18 20.34 -8.89
C MET A 56 -25.17 19.59 -9.82
N LEU A 57 -25.16 18.27 -9.81
CA LEU A 57 -26.10 17.45 -10.59
C LEU A 57 -27.52 17.50 -10.01
N ALA A 58 -27.65 17.45 -8.68
CA ALA A 58 -28.92 17.59 -7.97
C ALA A 58 -29.55 18.95 -8.23
N LYS A 59 -28.76 20.02 -8.10
CA LYS A 59 -29.12 21.39 -8.49
C LYS A 59 -29.66 21.50 -9.91
N ARG A 60 -28.96 20.90 -10.87
CA ARG A 60 -29.40 20.93 -12.28
C ARG A 60 -30.74 20.21 -12.50
N GLN A 61 -31.06 19.23 -11.68
CA GLN A 61 -32.30 18.44 -11.77
C GLN A 61 -33.41 18.94 -10.83
N GLY A 62 -33.17 20.00 -10.06
CA GLY A 62 -34.15 20.52 -9.09
C GLY A 62 -34.33 19.66 -7.85
N HIS A 63 -33.31 18.87 -7.49
CA HIS A 63 -33.32 17.97 -6.32
C HIS A 63 -32.35 18.44 -5.22
N GLU A 64 -32.19 19.76 -5.06
CA GLU A 64 -31.26 20.35 -4.07
C GLU A 64 -31.60 19.93 -2.65
N ASP A 65 -32.89 20.02 -2.27
CA ASP A 65 -33.36 19.66 -0.93
C ASP A 65 -33.13 18.17 -0.62
N ALA A 66 -33.47 17.30 -1.57
CA ALA A 66 -33.26 15.85 -1.42
C ALA A 66 -31.77 15.48 -1.32
N PHE A 67 -30.87 16.26 -1.92
CA PHE A 67 -29.43 16.07 -1.76
C PHE A 67 -28.93 16.59 -0.40
N ALA A 68 -29.49 17.69 0.11
CA ALA A 68 -29.14 18.24 1.40
C ALA A 68 -29.53 17.33 2.58
N ASP A 69 -30.55 16.47 2.39
CA ASP A 69 -30.96 15.46 3.36
C ASP A 69 -30.04 14.22 3.40
N LEU A 70 -29.10 14.07 2.45
CA LEU A 70 -28.14 12.97 2.44
C LEU A 70 -26.94 13.28 3.32
N ASP A 71 -26.42 12.25 3.97
CA ASP A 71 -25.13 12.34 4.67
C ASP A 71 -23.97 12.57 3.70
N SER A 72 -22.88 13.12 4.21
CA SER A 72 -21.67 13.35 3.40
C SER A 72 -21.08 12.02 2.90
N PHE A 73 -20.32 12.06 1.81
CA PHE A 73 -19.66 10.87 1.27
C PHE A 73 -18.77 10.15 2.30
N ALA A 74 -18.09 10.91 3.16
CA ALA A 74 -17.24 10.34 4.21
C ALA A 74 -18.04 9.65 5.34
N GLU A 75 -19.28 10.06 5.57
CA GLU A 75 -20.19 9.38 6.51
C GLU A 75 -20.80 8.14 5.87
N MET A 76 -21.21 8.23 4.60
CA MET A 76 -21.75 7.11 3.84
C MET A 76 -20.74 5.96 3.67
N ASP A 77 -19.43 6.26 3.61
CA ASP A 77 -18.38 5.24 3.54
C ASP A 77 -18.37 4.35 4.80
N ARG A 78 -18.63 4.93 5.98
CA ARG A 78 -18.74 4.15 7.23
C ARG A 78 -19.93 3.21 7.24
N TYR A 79 -21.00 3.54 6.52
CA TYR A 79 -22.12 2.62 6.38
C TYR A 79 -21.73 1.38 5.59
N LEU A 80 -20.74 1.45 4.68
CA LEU A 80 -20.24 0.26 3.98
C LEU A 80 -19.45 -0.66 4.91
N ASP A 81 -18.71 -0.10 5.88
CA ASP A 81 -18.01 -0.89 6.89
C ASP A 81 -19.00 -1.67 7.77
N GLU A 82 -20.19 -1.09 8.01
CA GLU A 82 -21.27 -1.71 8.79
C GLU A 82 -22.22 -2.56 7.92
N ALA A 83 -22.23 -2.37 6.60
CA ALA A 83 -23.15 -3.02 5.68
C ALA A 83 -22.50 -4.22 5.00
N GLY A 84 -22.87 -5.41 5.46
CA GLY A 84 -22.49 -6.65 4.80
C GLY A 84 -22.31 -7.79 5.77
N VAL A 85 -21.75 -8.88 5.26
CA VAL A 85 -21.20 -9.96 6.08
C VAL A 85 -19.78 -9.52 6.44
N ASP A 86 -19.40 -9.63 7.71
CA ASP A 86 -18.05 -9.28 8.12
C ASP A 86 -17.01 -10.19 7.42
N GLU A 87 -15.77 -9.72 7.28
CA GLU A 87 -14.75 -10.46 6.54
C GLU A 87 -14.49 -11.85 7.14
N ALA A 88 -14.53 -11.98 8.47
CA ALA A 88 -14.29 -13.25 9.15
C ALA A 88 -15.44 -14.22 8.88
N GLU A 89 -16.68 -13.77 9.01
CA GLU A 89 -17.88 -14.53 8.70
C GLU A 89 -17.90 -14.97 7.22
N TYR A 90 -17.53 -14.08 6.30
CA TYR A 90 -17.43 -14.43 4.88
C TYR A 90 -16.40 -15.54 4.62
N LEU A 91 -15.22 -15.45 5.26
CA LEU A 91 -14.15 -16.43 5.13
C LEU A 91 -14.54 -17.78 5.75
N GLU A 92 -15.19 -17.77 6.92
CA GLU A 92 -15.71 -18.96 7.58
C GLU A 92 -16.77 -19.67 6.75
N GLN A 93 -17.73 -18.92 6.19
CA GLN A 93 -18.72 -19.47 5.25
C GLN A 93 -18.08 -20.01 3.97
N SER A 94 -16.93 -19.46 3.58
CA SER A 94 -16.12 -19.95 2.46
C SER A 94 -15.24 -21.16 2.82
N GLY A 95 -15.33 -21.66 4.05
CA GLY A 95 -14.60 -22.84 4.53
C GLY A 95 -13.19 -22.55 5.06
N VAL A 96 -12.85 -21.29 5.30
CA VAL A 96 -11.57 -20.88 5.92
C VAL A 96 -11.74 -20.81 7.43
N ASP A 97 -10.92 -21.55 8.18
CA ASP A 97 -10.84 -21.43 9.63
C ASP A 97 -9.99 -20.19 10.00
N THR A 98 -10.67 -19.06 10.13
CA THR A 98 -10.09 -17.74 10.45
C THR A 98 -9.29 -17.76 11.75
N ALA A 99 -9.76 -18.50 12.77
CA ALA A 99 -9.08 -18.66 14.04
C ALA A 99 -7.77 -19.44 13.90
N ALA A 100 -7.77 -20.55 13.14
CA ALA A 100 -6.55 -21.31 12.88
C ALA A 100 -5.53 -20.52 12.04
N VAL A 101 -6.00 -19.74 11.07
CA VAL A 101 -5.15 -18.84 10.26
C VAL A 101 -4.56 -17.72 11.13
N GLY A 102 -5.36 -17.07 11.98
CA GLY A 102 -4.88 -16.05 12.93
C GLY A 102 -3.82 -16.61 13.88
N ALA A 103 -4.06 -17.78 14.47
CA ALA A 103 -3.08 -18.46 15.32
C ALA A 103 -1.81 -18.90 14.57
N ALA A 104 -1.89 -19.13 13.26
CA ALA A 104 -0.71 -19.39 12.43
C ALA A 104 0.08 -18.11 12.14
N ALA A 105 -0.60 -17.00 11.87
CA ALA A 105 0.01 -15.68 11.70
C ALA A 105 0.71 -15.24 13.00
N ASP A 106 0.05 -15.34 14.15
CA ASP A 106 0.62 -15.05 15.46
C ASP A 106 1.89 -15.86 15.72
N ARG A 107 1.89 -17.16 15.39
CA ARG A 107 3.08 -18.01 15.51
C ARG A 107 4.19 -17.62 14.53
N ALA A 108 3.85 -17.15 13.34
CA ALA A 108 4.83 -16.67 12.37
C ALA A 108 5.48 -15.36 12.83
N GLU A 109 4.69 -14.44 13.38
CA GLU A 109 5.16 -13.17 13.94
C GLU A 109 5.99 -13.39 15.22
N GLN A 110 5.51 -14.24 16.14
CA GLN A 110 6.26 -14.63 17.33
C GLN A 110 7.52 -15.44 16.98
N GLY A 111 7.46 -16.22 15.89
CA GLY A 111 8.61 -16.93 15.32
C GLY A 111 9.66 -16.03 14.68
N ALA A 112 9.32 -14.77 14.38
CA ALA A 112 10.27 -13.76 13.90
C ALA A 112 10.92 -12.95 15.04
N GLY A 113 10.42 -13.05 16.29
CA GLY A 113 10.83 -12.19 17.42
C GLY A 113 11.45 -12.87 18.64
N GLY A 114 11.49 -14.20 18.75
CA GLY A 114 11.91 -14.89 19.99
C GLY A 114 13.37 -15.38 20.06
N GLY A 115 14.09 -15.36 18.95
CA GLY A 115 15.49 -15.74 18.86
C GLY A 115 15.92 -15.49 17.43
N GLN A 116 16.87 -14.58 17.22
CA GLN A 116 17.37 -14.30 15.88
C GLN A 116 17.72 -15.62 15.21
N SER A 117 17.07 -15.92 14.08
CA SER A 117 17.43 -17.11 13.32
C SER A 117 18.92 -17.06 13.03
N ARG A 118 19.61 -18.22 12.97
CA ARG A 118 21.05 -18.26 12.68
C ARG A 118 21.43 -17.44 11.44
N LYS A 119 20.55 -17.41 10.42
CA LYS A 119 20.70 -16.54 9.23
C LYS A 119 20.50 -15.05 9.59
N GLY A 120 19.49 -14.73 10.38
CA GLY A 120 19.22 -13.38 10.87
C GLY A 120 20.41 -12.77 11.60
N THR A 121 21.06 -13.50 12.50
CA THR A 121 22.27 -13.06 13.21
C THR A 121 23.45 -12.81 12.26
N VAL A 122 23.63 -13.64 11.22
CA VAL A 122 24.65 -13.40 10.19
C VAL A 122 24.35 -12.15 9.38
N LEU A 123 23.08 -11.94 8.99
CA LEU A 123 22.67 -10.73 8.26
C LEU A 123 22.78 -9.46 9.12
N GLU A 124 22.50 -9.55 10.41
CA GLU A 124 22.69 -8.45 11.36
C GLU A 124 24.17 -8.10 11.51
N ALA A 125 25.05 -9.08 11.68
CA ALA A 125 26.49 -8.87 11.71
C ALA A 125 27.01 -8.11 10.48
N LEU A 126 26.47 -8.43 9.30
CA LEU A 126 26.81 -7.75 8.04
C LEU A 126 26.26 -6.32 7.93
N ARG A 127 25.20 -5.98 8.68
CA ARG A 127 24.62 -4.62 8.70
C ARG A 127 25.25 -3.72 9.74
N GLU A 128 25.61 -4.28 10.90
CA GLU A 128 26.08 -3.51 12.05
C GLU A 128 27.59 -3.23 12.02
N GLN A 129 28.38 -4.06 11.36
CA GLN A 129 29.83 -3.90 11.31
C GLN A 129 30.25 -3.03 10.13
N ASP A 130 31.14 -2.08 10.39
CA ASP A 130 31.83 -1.33 9.35
C ASP A 130 32.93 -2.20 8.72
N ALA A 131 32.75 -2.57 7.45
CA ALA A 131 33.61 -3.50 6.69
C ALA A 131 33.74 -4.91 7.32
N PRO A 132 32.65 -5.69 7.35
CA PRO A 132 32.63 -7.01 7.98
C PRO A 132 33.56 -7.98 7.25
N THR A 133 34.44 -8.64 8.00
CA THR A 133 35.27 -9.76 7.52
C THR A 133 34.63 -11.09 7.90
N GLU A 134 35.07 -12.19 7.31
CA GLU A 134 34.57 -13.52 7.72
C GLU A 134 34.79 -13.75 9.22
N ALA A 135 35.99 -13.42 9.71
CA ALA A 135 36.35 -13.59 11.12
C ALA A 135 35.44 -12.76 12.03
N SER A 136 35.21 -11.48 11.70
CA SER A 136 34.39 -10.60 12.55
C SER A 136 32.90 -10.97 12.54
N VAL A 137 32.40 -11.54 11.43
CA VAL A 137 31.02 -12.08 11.36
C VAL A 137 30.91 -13.39 12.15
N VAL A 138 31.92 -14.27 12.05
CA VAL A 138 31.99 -15.51 12.84
C VAL A 138 32.02 -15.22 14.33
N ASP A 139 32.84 -14.26 14.77
CA ASP A 139 32.95 -13.88 16.18
C ASP A 139 31.61 -13.34 16.70
N TYR A 140 31.01 -12.38 15.99
CA TYR A 140 29.71 -11.80 16.34
C TYR A 140 28.59 -12.84 16.46
N ALA A 141 28.55 -13.77 15.51
CA ALA A 141 27.49 -14.79 15.47
C ALA A 141 27.75 -15.91 16.49
N THR A 142 29.00 -16.25 16.78
CA THR A 142 29.38 -17.25 17.78
C THR A 142 29.06 -16.76 19.20
N GLU A 143 29.30 -15.47 19.49
CA GLU A 143 28.85 -14.83 20.75
C GLU A 143 27.34 -14.95 20.97
N ARG A 144 26.57 -15.06 19.88
CA ARG A 144 25.10 -15.19 19.87
C ARG A 144 24.63 -16.63 19.66
N GLY A 145 25.53 -17.61 19.76
CA GLY A 145 25.20 -19.03 19.75
C GLY A 145 25.08 -19.66 18.34
N VAL A 146 25.56 -18.99 17.29
CA VAL A 146 25.62 -19.55 15.93
C VAL A 146 26.96 -20.25 15.71
N PRO A 147 26.99 -21.54 15.29
CA PRO A 147 28.25 -22.24 15.03
C PRO A 147 29.05 -21.58 13.89
N ALA A 148 30.36 -21.42 14.08
CA ALA A 148 31.26 -20.82 13.09
C ALA A 148 31.17 -21.47 11.69
N GLU A 149 31.04 -22.79 11.62
CA GLU A 149 30.86 -23.52 10.36
C GLU A 149 29.60 -23.07 9.61
N TYR A 150 28.48 -22.91 10.32
CA TYR A 150 27.23 -22.42 9.74
C TYR A 150 27.40 -21.01 9.17
N VAL A 151 28.15 -20.14 9.85
CA VAL A 151 28.39 -18.76 9.42
C VAL A 151 29.15 -18.73 8.09
N ARG A 152 30.22 -19.52 7.98
CA ARG A 152 31.01 -19.62 6.72
C ARG A 152 30.16 -20.12 5.56
N ASP A 153 29.39 -21.18 5.78
CA ASP A 153 28.47 -21.73 4.78
C ASP A 153 27.39 -20.72 4.38
N ALA A 154 26.90 -19.93 5.33
CA ALA A 154 25.92 -18.89 5.08
C ALA A 154 26.51 -17.77 4.22
N LEU A 155 27.73 -17.31 4.51
CA LEU A 155 28.42 -16.29 3.73
C LEU A 155 28.69 -16.76 2.29
N ASP A 156 29.24 -17.96 2.10
CA ASP A 156 29.45 -18.54 0.75
C ASP A 156 28.13 -18.61 -0.02
N ARG A 157 27.04 -19.04 0.63
CA ARG A 157 25.72 -19.12 0.01
C ARG A 157 25.15 -17.74 -0.38
N LEU A 158 25.33 -16.73 0.47
CA LEU A 158 24.87 -15.36 0.19
C LEU A 158 25.63 -14.74 -0.97
N VAL A 159 26.95 -14.97 -1.05
CA VAL A 159 27.79 -14.54 -2.18
C VAL A 159 27.35 -15.22 -3.48
N ARG A 160 27.17 -16.55 -3.47
CA ARG A 160 26.72 -17.31 -4.65
C ARG A 160 25.37 -16.87 -5.18
N ARG A 161 24.49 -16.37 -4.31
CA ARG A 161 23.16 -15.86 -4.67
C ARG A 161 23.16 -14.40 -5.12
N GLY A 162 24.28 -13.70 -4.98
CA GLY A 162 24.34 -12.26 -5.22
C GLY A 162 23.56 -11.44 -4.21
N GLU A 163 23.33 -11.96 -3.00
CA GLU A 163 22.75 -11.19 -1.87
C GLU A 163 23.85 -10.38 -1.14
N VAL A 164 25.11 -10.81 -1.25
CA VAL A 164 26.29 -10.18 -0.65
C VAL A 164 27.41 -10.17 -1.68
N THR A 165 28.22 -9.11 -1.72
CA THR A 165 29.49 -9.09 -2.46
C THR A 165 30.67 -9.26 -1.51
N GLU A 166 31.67 -10.01 -1.93
CA GLU A 166 32.96 -10.14 -1.24
C GLU A 166 34.02 -9.42 -2.08
N SER A 167 34.76 -8.53 -1.44
CA SER A 167 35.85 -7.79 -2.07
C SER A 167 37.00 -7.63 -1.08
N GLY A 168 38.12 -8.27 -1.38
CA GLY A 168 39.34 -8.15 -0.58
C GLY A 168 39.20 -8.66 0.86
N GLY A 169 38.38 -9.70 1.08
CA GLY A 169 38.13 -10.28 2.40
C GLY A 169 37.08 -9.55 3.24
N THR A 170 36.41 -8.55 2.65
CA THR A 170 35.29 -7.83 3.29
C THR A 170 33.99 -8.10 2.55
N TYR A 171 32.91 -8.25 3.31
CA TYR A 171 31.57 -8.52 2.82
C TYR A 171 30.74 -7.24 2.79
N ARG A 172 29.85 -7.11 1.81
CA ARG A 172 28.88 -6.01 1.73
C ARG A 172 27.54 -6.53 1.24
N LEU A 173 26.46 -6.23 1.97
CA LEU A 173 25.10 -6.52 1.52
C LEU A 173 24.75 -5.65 0.29
N LEU A 174 24.08 -6.25 -0.68
CA LEU A 174 23.54 -5.57 -1.87
C LEU A 174 22.12 -5.04 -1.66
#